data_AF-A0A3C1VNL4-F1
#
_entry.id   AF-A0A3C1VNL4-F1
#
_cell.length_a   1.000
_cell.length_b   1.000
_cell.length_c   1.000
_cell.angle_alpha   90.00
_cell.angle_beta   90.00
_cell.angle_gamma   90.00
#
_symmetry.space_group_name_H-M   'P 1'
#
loop_
_entity.id
_entity.type
_entity.pdbx_description
1 polymer ?
#
loop_
_entity_poly.entity_id
_entity_poly.type
_entity_poly.pdbx_seq_one_letter_code
_entity_poly.pdbx_strand_id
1 'polypeptide(L)'
;MKDEPDKTLPPSTPVLIGAGQFMEKGKSPSVSLPPMGIAAAAGQRALDDTGAPKQVAAALDALVSVRIFPDSWNRPRDPNPFGRAENPPFAIASRLGAEPELSIYGNVGGNTPQKYINEMAVRIVRGEIEMAMVVGGEALKTAQLAVREGIDLDWQEQDNRAFEDRGIGESLSTPHEFAHGLGVPIQTYPLFENALRHRDQHSLQSHLAAMASLMQPFNAVASQNPYASYGEPRSAQELATVTAENRFICLPYPKWMNAMDGVNQGAAVILTSVAKARELDIGEDKWVFLHGCSEANERLLVSERLNYSSSPALGMNTRQALAMAGKTLAEMEYFDIY
;
A
#
# COMPACT_ATOMS: atom_id res chain seq x y z
N MET A 1 11.12 -46.50 13.63
CA MET A 1 10.26 -46.05 12.53
C MET A 1 8.92 -45.66 13.13
N LYS A 2 8.78 -44.38 13.49
CA LYS A 2 7.47 -43.76 13.61
C LYS A 2 7.27 -43.08 12.26
N ASP A 3 6.23 -43.45 11.55
CA ASP A 3 5.76 -42.72 10.38
C ASP A 3 5.47 -41.29 10.83
N GLU A 4 6.38 -40.36 10.54
CA GLU A 4 6.01 -38.96 10.43
C GLU A 4 5.01 -38.90 9.28
N PRO A 5 3.81 -38.32 9.47
CA PRO A 5 2.97 -38.04 8.33
C PRO A 5 3.78 -37.16 7.40
N ASP A 6 4.03 -37.64 6.20
CA ASP A 6 4.52 -36.85 5.07
C ASP A 6 3.53 -35.70 4.89
N LYS A 7 3.78 -34.58 5.57
CA LYS A 7 2.95 -33.38 5.52
C LYS A 7 3.26 -32.67 4.20
N THR A 8 2.91 -33.33 3.10
CA THR A 8 2.85 -32.70 1.80
C THR A 8 1.88 -31.52 1.92
N LEU A 9 2.42 -30.30 1.77
CA LEU A 9 1.63 -29.09 1.73
C LEU A 9 0.52 -29.25 0.67
N PRO A 10 -0.74 -28.86 0.95
CA PRO A 10 -1.78 -28.87 -0.06
C PRO A 10 -1.28 -28.15 -1.32
N PRO A 11 -1.46 -28.73 -2.53
CA PRO A 11 -0.98 -28.14 -3.78
C PRO A 11 -1.44 -26.69 -4.01
N SER A 12 -2.65 -26.34 -3.54
CA SER A 12 -3.25 -25.02 -3.63
C SER A 12 -2.85 -24.06 -2.50
N THR A 13 -1.90 -24.41 -1.64
CA THR A 13 -1.40 -23.51 -0.60
C THR A 13 -0.76 -22.29 -1.24
N PRO A 14 -1.19 -21.05 -0.91
CA PRO A 14 -0.65 -19.84 -1.50
C PRO A 14 0.71 -19.50 -0.85
N VAL A 15 1.67 -19.16 -1.69
CA VAL A 15 3.02 -18.72 -1.31
C VAL A 15 3.37 -17.45 -2.07
N LEU A 16 3.95 -16.47 -1.37
CA LEU A 16 4.66 -15.37 -2.03
C LEU A 16 6.01 -15.89 -2.51
N ILE A 17 6.36 -15.58 -3.75
CA ILE A 17 7.59 -16.10 -4.40
C ILE A 17 8.51 -15.00 -4.94
N GLY A 18 8.08 -13.76 -4.92
CA GLY A 18 8.90 -12.62 -5.33
C GLY A 18 8.32 -11.30 -4.84
N ALA A 19 9.20 -10.38 -4.45
CA ALA A 19 8.85 -9.03 -4.06
C ALA A 19 9.80 -8.01 -4.70
N GLY A 20 9.27 -6.83 -5.01
CA GLY A 20 10.03 -5.78 -5.68
C GLY A 20 9.62 -4.41 -5.18
N GLN A 21 10.60 -3.58 -4.84
CA GLN A 21 10.40 -2.16 -4.56
C GLN A 21 11.22 -1.34 -5.56
N PHE A 22 10.63 -0.27 -6.08
CA PHE A 22 11.32 0.67 -6.97
C PHE A 22 11.16 2.10 -6.47
N MET A 23 12.21 2.89 -6.64
CA MET A 23 12.23 4.28 -6.21
C MET A 23 13.06 5.11 -7.18
N GLU A 24 12.46 6.19 -7.67
CA GLU A 24 13.12 7.12 -8.59
C GLU A 24 13.50 8.42 -7.87
N LYS A 25 14.81 8.68 -7.73
CA LYS A 25 15.33 9.89 -7.10
C LYS A 25 16.13 10.73 -8.09
N GLY A 26 15.97 12.05 -8.01
CA GLY A 26 16.87 13.01 -8.65
C GLY A 26 16.79 13.10 -10.17
N LYS A 27 15.75 12.55 -10.80
CA LYS A 27 15.51 12.70 -12.24
C LYS A 27 14.68 13.95 -12.55
N SER A 28 14.96 14.55 -13.71
CA SER A 28 14.10 15.59 -14.30
C SER A 28 12.74 14.98 -14.66
N PRO A 29 11.62 15.74 -14.56
CA PRO A 29 10.32 15.23 -14.96
C PRO A 29 10.26 14.69 -16.38
N SER A 30 10.97 15.34 -17.33
CA SER A 30 10.99 14.98 -18.75
C SER A 30 11.55 13.58 -19.08
N VAL A 31 12.26 12.95 -18.14
CA VAL A 31 12.83 11.60 -18.29
C VAL A 31 12.42 10.65 -17.17
N SER A 32 11.50 11.10 -16.30
CA SER A 32 10.96 10.29 -15.20
C SER A 32 9.87 9.36 -15.72
N LEU A 33 9.68 8.24 -15.03
CA LEU A 33 8.68 7.26 -15.44
C LEU A 33 7.25 7.75 -15.10
N PRO A 34 6.24 7.44 -15.94
CA PRO A 34 4.84 7.61 -15.56
C PRO A 34 4.48 6.65 -14.41
N PRO A 35 3.35 6.84 -13.70
CA PRO A 35 2.93 5.96 -12.60
C PRO A 35 2.94 4.47 -12.96
N MET A 36 2.41 4.11 -14.13
CA MET A 36 2.40 2.71 -14.60
C MET A 36 3.80 2.19 -14.98
N GLY A 37 4.70 3.08 -15.37
CA GLY A 37 6.12 2.76 -15.57
C GLY A 37 6.86 2.49 -14.25
N ILE A 38 6.57 3.27 -13.20
CA ILE A 38 7.09 3.04 -11.85
C ILE A 38 6.58 1.71 -11.29
N ALA A 39 5.27 1.43 -11.46
CA ALA A 39 4.65 0.17 -11.09
C ALA A 39 5.30 -1.01 -11.83
N ALA A 40 5.49 -0.91 -13.15
CA ALA A 40 6.18 -1.92 -13.94
C ALA A 40 7.65 -2.11 -13.51
N ALA A 41 8.37 -1.05 -13.15
CA ALA A 41 9.74 -1.18 -12.65
C ALA A 41 9.79 -1.95 -11.31
N ALA A 42 8.80 -1.78 -10.44
CA ALA A 42 8.66 -2.60 -9.23
C ALA A 42 8.25 -4.05 -9.56
N GLY A 43 7.32 -4.24 -10.49
CA GLY A 43 6.92 -5.56 -11.01
C GLY A 43 8.09 -6.35 -11.59
N GLN A 44 8.95 -5.70 -12.38
CA GLN A 44 10.15 -6.32 -12.93
C GLN A 44 11.10 -6.78 -11.81
N ARG A 45 11.28 -5.97 -10.76
CA ARG A 45 12.08 -6.37 -9.61
C ARG A 45 11.49 -7.57 -8.85
N ALA A 46 10.16 -7.65 -8.74
CA ALA A 46 9.50 -8.81 -8.15
C ALA A 46 9.67 -10.07 -9.02
N LEU A 47 9.60 -9.95 -10.34
CA LEU A 47 9.90 -11.03 -11.28
C LEU A 47 11.36 -11.49 -11.14
N ASP A 48 12.31 -10.56 -11.10
CA ASP A 48 13.73 -10.87 -10.97
C ASP A 48 14.03 -11.60 -9.64
N ASP A 49 13.34 -11.22 -8.55
CA ASP A 49 13.49 -11.85 -7.23
C ASP A 49 13.03 -13.32 -7.19
N THR A 50 12.15 -13.75 -8.11
CA THR A 50 11.76 -15.16 -8.24
C THR A 50 12.88 -16.06 -8.74
N GLY A 51 13.92 -15.50 -9.38
CA GLY A 51 14.96 -16.26 -10.08
C GLY A 51 14.54 -16.85 -11.43
N ALA A 52 13.27 -16.75 -11.83
CA ALA A 52 12.73 -17.22 -13.10
C ALA A 52 11.82 -16.18 -13.79
N PRO A 53 12.30 -14.93 -14.01
CA PRO A 53 11.45 -13.80 -14.37
C PRO A 53 10.63 -14.02 -15.65
N LYS A 54 11.19 -14.69 -16.66
CA LYS A 54 10.50 -14.94 -17.94
C LYS A 54 9.38 -15.96 -17.81
N GLN A 55 9.65 -17.05 -17.07
CA GLN A 55 8.70 -18.12 -16.85
C GLN A 55 7.54 -17.63 -15.99
N VAL A 56 7.85 -16.88 -14.93
CA VAL A 56 6.84 -16.27 -14.04
C VAL A 56 6.01 -15.24 -14.80
N ALA A 57 6.63 -14.33 -15.57
CA ALA A 57 5.88 -13.35 -16.36
C ALA A 57 4.91 -14.01 -17.36
N ALA A 58 5.35 -15.08 -18.01
CA ALA A 58 4.51 -15.85 -18.95
C ALA A 58 3.40 -16.65 -18.25
N ALA A 59 3.56 -16.97 -16.96
CA ALA A 59 2.61 -17.75 -16.17
C ALA A 59 1.63 -16.89 -15.35
N LEU A 60 1.80 -15.57 -15.32
CA LEU A 60 0.89 -14.65 -14.63
C LEU A 60 -0.50 -14.71 -15.27
N ASP A 61 -1.48 -15.21 -14.52
CA ASP A 61 -2.88 -15.26 -14.94
C ASP A 61 -3.72 -14.14 -14.32
N ALA A 62 -3.23 -13.49 -13.25
CA ALA A 62 -3.85 -12.32 -12.66
C ALA A 62 -2.88 -11.17 -12.39
N LEU A 63 -3.33 -9.93 -12.65
CA LEU A 63 -2.63 -8.71 -12.24
C LEU A 63 -3.60 -7.72 -11.60
N VAL A 64 -3.27 -7.31 -10.38
CA VAL A 64 -3.99 -6.28 -9.64
C VAL A 64 -3.13 -5.03 -9.57
N SER A 65 -3.60 -3.96 -10.22
CA SER A 65 -3.02 -2.62 -10.11
C SER A 65 -3.67 -1.86 -8.96
N VAL A 66 -2.88 -1.42 -7.99
CA VAL A 66 -3.33 -0.57 -6.87
C VAL A 66 -3.62 0.83 -7.41
N ARG A 67 -4.77 1.40 -7.04
CA ARG A 67 -5.22 2.71 -7.53
C ARG A 67 -4.29 3.83 -7.11
N ILE A 68 -3.92 4.67 -8.08
CA ILE A 68 -3.07 5.84 -7.84
C ILE A 68 -3.87 7.00 -7.26
N PHE A 69 -3.19 7.92 -6.57
CA PHE A 69 -3.85 9.06 -5.93
C PHE A 69 -4.60 9.94 -6.94
N PRO A 70 -4.06 10.29 -8.13
CA PRO A 70 -4.78 11.10 -9.12
C PRO A 70 -6.12 10.50 -9.60
N ASP A 71 -6.27 9.18 -9.58
CA ASP A 71 -7.49 8.47 -10.01
C ASP A 71 -8.47 8.20 -8.86
N SER A 72 -8.15 8.66 -7.65
CA SER A 72 -8.89 8.35 -6.42
C SER A 72 -10.02 9.33 -6.11
N TRP A 73 -10.43 10.19 -7.06
CA TRP A 73 -11.47 11.20 -6.84
C TRP A 73 -12.44 11.33 -8.01
N ASN A 74 -13.75 11.38 -7.71
CA ASN A 74 -14.81 11.59 -8.71
C ASN A 74 -14.84 13.04 -9.27
N ARG A 75 -14.14 13.97 -8.62
CA ARG A 75 -13.99 15.38 -9.00
C ARG A 75 -12.62 15.87 -8.55
N PRO A 76 -11.58 15.75 -9.36
CA PRO A 76 -10.26 16.16 -8.93
C PRO A 76 -10.28 17.65 -8.53
N ARG A 77 -9.73 17.95 -7.35
CA ARG A 77 -9.48 19.35 -6.96
C ARG A 77 -8.41 19.96 -7.88
N ASP A 78 -7.51 19.11 -8.38
CA ASP A 78 -6.51 19.39 -9.42
C ASP A 78 -6.34 18.13 -10.28
N PRO A 79 -6.96 18.02 -11.48
CA PRO A 79 -6.76 16.86 -12.34
C PRO A 79 -5.28 16.81 -12.75
N ASN A 80 -4.70 15.61 -12.78
CA ASN A 80 -3.38 15.44 -13.36
C ASN A 80 -3.41 15.93 -14.82
N PRO A 81 -2.70 17.00 -15.19
CA PRO A 81 -2.82 17.60 -16.52
C PRO A 81 -2.13 16.75 -17.60
N PHE A 82 -1.35 15.73 -17.21
CA PHE A 82 -0.50 14.95 -18.10
C PHE A 82 -1.17 13.70 -18.69
N GLY A 83 -2.49 13.53 -18.48
CA GLY A 83 -3.22 12.33 -18.88
C GLY A 83 -3.01 11.15 -17.93
N ARG A 84 -3.50 9.98 -18.35
CA ARG A 84 -3.44 8.73 -17.57
C ARG A 84 -3.46 7.49 -18.46
N ALA A 85 -3.16 6.34 -17.88
CA ALA A 85 -3.48 5.06 -18.48
C ALA A 85 -4.99 4.77 -18.29
N GLU A 86 -5.73 4.61 -19.38
CA GLU A 86 -7.15 4.22 -19.30
C GLU A 86 -7.34 2.75 -18.89
N ASN A 87 -6.27 1.96 -18.99
CA ASN A 87 -6.21 0.59 -18.54
C ASN A 87 -4.91 0.34 -17.74
N PRO A 88 -4.85 0.79 -16.47
CA PRO A 88 -3.68 0.64 -15.62
C PRO A 88 -3.09 -0.77 -15.52
N PRO A 89 -3.87 -1.86 -15.33
CA PRO A 89 -3.28 -3.19 -15.23
C PRO A 89 -2.58 -3.62 -16.53
N PHE A 90 -3.17 -3.37 -17.71
CA PHE A 90 -2.50 -3.73 -18.97
C PHE A 90 -1.34 -2.80 -19.36
N ALA A 91 -1.40 -1.52 -18.98
CA ALA A 91 -0.24 -0.62 -19.09
C ALA A 91 0.97 -1.19 -18.34
N ILE A 92 0.75 -1.82 -17.17
CA ILE A 92 1.81 -2.50 -16.43
C ILE A 92 2.19 -3.83 -17.09
N ALA A 93 1.20 -4.70 -17.36
CA ALA A 93 1.42 -6.06 -17.88
C ALA A 93 2.23 -6.06 -19.18
N SER A 94 1.90 -5.17 -20.12
CA SER A 94 2.60 -5.09 -21.41
C SER A 94 4.07 -4.66 -21.28
N ARG A 95 4.43 -3.88 -20.26
CA ARG A 95 5.84 -3.56 -19.97
C ARG A 95 6.61 -4.73 -19.38
N LEU A 96 5.91 -5.63 -18.69
CA LEU A 96 6.46 -6.85 -18.08
C LEU A 96 6.49 -8.03 -19.06
N GLY A 97 5.88 -7.89 -20.24
CA GLY A 97 5.70 -9.01 -21.18
C GLY A 97 4.74 -10.09 -20.65
N ALA A 98 3.78 -9.68 -19.79
CA ALA A 98 2.74 -10.55 -19.23
C ALA A 98 1.39 -10.30 -19.91
N GLU A 99 0.55 -11.33 -19.95
CA GLU A 99 -0.78 -11.29 -20.57
C GLU A 99 -1.82 -11.95 -19.62
N PRO A 100 -2.11 -11.34 -18.46
CA PRO A 100 -3.02 -11.91 -17.47
C PRO A 100 -4.46 -11.93 -17.97
N GLU A 101 -5.17 -13.03 -17.70
CA GLU A 101 -6.60 -13.15 -17.99
C GLU A 101 -7.44 -12.31 -17.03
N LEU A 102 -7.09 -12.30 -15.74
CA LEU A 102 -7.72 -11.48 -14.72
C LEU A 102 -6.94 -10.18 -14.49
N SER A 103 -7.44 -9.07 -15.01
CA SER A 103 -6.86 -7.74 -14.82
C SER A 103 -7.77 -6.87 -13.97
N ILE A 104 -7.28 -6.39 -12.82
CA ILE A 104 -8.06 -5.58 -11.87
C ILE A 104 -7.38 -4.23 -11.66
N TYR A 105 -8.15 -3.15 -11.76
CA TYR A 105 -7.77 -1.85 -11.21
C TYR A 105 -8.49 -1.63 -9.87
N GLY A 106 -7.72 -1.60 -8.79
CA GLY A 106 -8.23 -1.64 -7.43
C GLY A 106 -9.09 -0.44 -7.04
N ASN A 107 -9.78 -0.55 -5.90
CA ASN A 107 -10.49 0.56 -5.28
C ASN A 107 -9.55 1.42 -4.43
N VAL A 108 -10.01 2.62 -4.04
CA VAL A 108 -9.26 3.51 -3.15
C VAL A 108 -9.14 2.89 -1.76
N GLY A 109 -7.95 3.02 -1.17
CA GLY A 109 -7.72 2.70 0.25
C GLY A 109 -6.29 2.25 0.53
N GLY A 110 -5.70 2.76 1.62
CA GLY A 110 -4.36 2.35 2.05
C GLY A 110 -4.26 0.89 2.48
N ASN A 111 -5.39 0.27 2.83
CA ASN A 111 -5.49 -1.16 3.15
C ASN A 111 -5.51 -2.08 1.90
N THR A 112 -5.71 -1.51 0.70
CA THR A 112 -5.98 -2.31 -0.49
C THR A 112 -4.84 -3.25 -0.91
N PRO A 113 -3.54 -2.95 -0.75
CA PRO A 113 -2.48 -3.90 -1.11
C PRO A 113 -2.60 -5.23 -0.34
N GLN A 114 -2.78 -5.17 0.99
CA GLN A 114 -2.97 -6.37 1.81
C GLN A 114 -4.30 -7.08 1.51
N LYS A 115 -5.38 -6.31 1.28
CA LYS A 115 -6.67 -6.88 0.86
C LYS A 115 -6.54 -7.68 -0.44
N TYR A 116 -5.83 -7.17 -1.43
CA TYR A 116 -5.65 -7.90 -2.69
C TYR A 116 -4.73 -9.10 -2.56
N ILE A 117 -3.72 -9.04 -1.69
CA ILE A 117 -2.95 -10.23 -1.32
C ILE A 117 -3.88 -11.32 -0.75
N ASN A 118 -4.77 -10.96 0.19
CA ASN A 118 -5.73 -11.90 0.77
C ASN A 118 -6.69 -12.45 -0.29
N GLU A 119 -7.24 -11.58 -1.14
CA GLU A 119 -8.18 -11.98 -2.19
C GLU A 119 -7.52 -12.95 -3.17
N MET A 120 -6.31 -12.62 -3.67
CA MET A 120 -5.59 -13.50 -4.60
C MET A 120 -5.23 -14.83 -3.95
N ALA A 121 -4.82 -14.83 -2.68
CA ALA A 121 -4.57 -16.07 -1.93
C ALA A 121 -5.84 -16.94 -1.83
N VAL A 122 -7.02 -16.34 -1.59
CA VAL A 122 -8.30 -17.08 -1.58
C VAL A 122 -8.62 -17.66 -2.95
N ARG A 123 -8.41 -16.90 -4.03
CA ARG A 123 -8.64 -17.39 -5.40
C ARG A 123 -7.70 -18.55 -5.75
N ILE A 124 -6.44 -18.49 -5.34
CA ILE A 124 -5.46 -19.58 -5.49
C ILE A 124 -5.92 -20.83 -4.74
N VAL A 125 -6.33 -20.69 -3.47
CA VAL A 125 -6.84 -21.82 -2.67
C VAL A 125 -8.04 -22.50 -3.33
N ARG A 126 -8.90 -21.72 -4.00
CA ARG A 126 -10.08 -22.21 -4.73
C ARG A 126 -9.77 -22.76 -6.12
N GLY A 127 -8.55 -22.60 -6.62
CA GLY A 127 -8.16 -22.98 -7.98
C GLY A 127 -8.79 -22.09 -9.05
N GLU A 128 -9.20 -20.87 -8.70
CA GLU A 128 -9.73 -19.89 -9.66
C GLU A 128 -8.61 -19.23 -10.48
N ILE A 129 -7.41 -19.14 -9.90
CA ILE A 129 -6.17 -18.68 -10.52
C ILE A 129 -5.00 -19.49 -9.94
N GLU A 130 -3.86 -19.49 -10.60
CA GLU A 130 -2.63 -20.14 -10.17
C GLU A 130 -1.53 -19.13 -9.80
N MET A 131 -1.53 -17.91 -10.36
CA MET A 131 -0.47 -16.92 -10.10
C MET A 131 -0.90 -15.45 -10.29
N ALA A 132 -0.85 -14.68 -9.20
CA ALA A 132 -1.18 -13.26 -9.23
C ALA A 132 0.04 -12.37 -8.95
N MET A 133 0.06 -11.20 -9.60
CA MET A 133 0.85 -10.05 -9.17
C MET A 133 -0.06 -8.96 -8.58
N VAL A 134 0.29 -8.47 -7.39
CA VAL A 134 -0.29 -7.24 -6.82
C VAL A 134 0.78 -6.15 -6.90
N VAL A 135 0.48 -5.06 -7.60
CA VAL A 135 1.48 -4.03 -7.96
C VAL A 135 0.89 -2.64 -7.89
N GLY A 136 1.69 -1.66 -7.44
CA GLY A 136 1.33 -0.25 -7.42
C GLY A 136 2.52 0.65 -7.69
N GLY A 137 2.25 1.86 -8.15
CA GLY A 137 3.28 2.87 -8.42
C GLY A 137 2.69 4.27 -8.42
N GLU A 138 3.40 5.21 -7.78
CA GLU A 138 3.01 6.61 -7.69
C GLU A 138 4.11 7.50 -8.24
N ALA A 139 3.72 8.58 -8.93
CA ALA A 139 4.64 9.55 -9.55
C ALA A 139 4.29 11.02 -9.16
N LEU A 140 3.67 11.22 -7.99
CA LEU A 140 3.22 12.55 -7.54
C LEU A 140 4.34 13.57 -7.51
N LYS A 141 5.57 13.18 -7.12
CA LYS A 141 6.70 14.12 -7.11
C LYS A 141 7.01 14.64 -8.49
N THR A 142 7.03 13.75 -9.49
CA THR A 142 7.23 14.11 -10.90
C THR A 142 6.14 15.05 -11.38
N ALA A 143 4.87 14.72 -11.13
CA ALA A 143 3.75 15.54 -11.57
C ALA A 143 3.80 16.96 -10.94
N GLN A 144 4.01 17.04 -9.62
CA GLN A 144 4.12 18.31 -8.90
C GLN A 144 5.29 19.17 -9.41
N LEU A 145 6.43 18.55 -9.73
CA LEU A 145 7.59 19.27 -10.25
C LEU A 145 7.37 19.75 -11.69
N ALA A 146 6.79 18.91 -12.56
CA ALA A 146 6.47 19.27 -13.93
C ALA A 146 5.52 20.48 -14.02
N VAL A 147 4.44 20.47 -13.21
CA VAL A 147 3.51 21.62 -13.12
C VAL A 147 4.25 22.89 -12.68
N ARG A 148 5.11 22.78 -11.66
CA ARG A 148 5.86 23.93 -11.13
C ARG A 148 6.84 24.50 -12.16
N GLU A 149 7.48 23.64 -12.94
CA GLU A 149 8.51 24.01 -13.92
C GLU A 149 7.94 24.31 -15.31
N GLY A 150 6.63 24.14 -15.52
CA GLY A 150 5.99 24.31 -16.82
C GLY A 150 6.45 23.28 -17.85
N ILE A 151 6.83 22.08 -17.39
CA ILE A 151 7.22 20.96 -18.25
C ILE A 151 5.96 20.18 -18.60
N ASP A 152 5.73 20.00 -19.90
CA ASP A 152 4.65 19.15 -20.40
C ASP A 152 5.08 17.68 -20.42
N LEU A 153 4.18 16.79 -20.00
CA LEU A 153 4.38 15.34 -19.96
C LEU A 153 3.20 14.68 -20.67
N ASP A 154 3.45 13.52 -21.28
CA ASP A 154 2.42 12.68 -21.87
C ASP A 154 2.40 11.31 -21.18
N TRP A 155 1.43 11.12 -20.29
CA TRP A 155 1.14 9.86 -19.60
C TRP A 155 -0.13 9.21 -20.15
N GLN A 156 -0.64 9.66 -21.29
CA GLN A 156 -1.82 9.07 -21.89
C GLN A 156 -1.48 7.69 -22.46
N GLU A 157 -2.15 6.66 -21.96
CA GLU A 157 -2.04 5.31 -22.48
C GLU A 157 -3.44 4.75 -22.75
N GLN A 158 -3.59 4.10 -23.90
CA GLN A 158 -4.86 3.55 -24.37
C GLN A 158 -4.72 2.04 -24.55
N ASP A 159 -5.66 1.30 -23.99
CA ASP A 159 -5.77 -0.14 -24.19
C ASP A 159 -7.24 -0.55 -24.09
N ASN A 160 -7.73 -1.27 -25.10
CA ASN A 160 -9.14 -1.67 -25.21
C ASN A 160 -9.43 -3.06 -24.64
N ARG A 161 -8.43 -3.77 -24.09
CA ARG A 161 -8.65 -5.05 -23.41
C ARG A 161 -9.55 -4.87 -22.20
N ALA A 162 -10.39 -5.86 -21.94
CA ALA A 162 -11.30 -5.83 -20.80
C ALA A 162 -10.51 -5.92 -19.49
N PHE A 163 -10.90 -5.12 -18.50
CA PHE A 163 -10.39 -5.18 -17.14
C PHE A 163 -11.50 -4.82 -16.14
N GLU A 164 -11.34 -5.22 -14.89
CA GLU A 164 -12.25 -4.88 -13.81
C GLU A 164 -11.81 -3.57 -13.15
N ASP A 165 -12.53 -2.47 -13.41
CA ASP A 165 -12.35 -1.22 -12.67
C ASP A 165 -13.26 -1.19 -11.43
N ARG A 166 -12.66 -1.25 -10.23
CA ARG A 166 -13.39 -1.22 -8.95
C ARG A 166 -13.73 0.19 -8.44
N GLY A 167 -13.37 1.22 -9.20
CA GLY A 167 -13.71 2.62 -8.92
C GLY A 167 -13.21 3.11 -7.56
N ILE A 168 -13.95 4.03 -6.94
CA ILE A 168 -13.55 4.64 -5.67
C ILE A 168 -13.90 3.79 -4.42
N GLY A 169 -14.66 2.71 -4.57
CA GLY A 169 -15.16 1.92 -3.45
C GLY A 169 -16.34 2.57 -2.71
N GLU A 170 -16.59 2.13 -1.48
CA GLU A 170 -17.68 2.63 -0.63
C GLU A 170 -17.44 4.08 -0.19
N SER A 171 -18.53 4.85 -0.05
CA SER A 171 -18.42 6.24 0.43
C SER A 171 -17.98 6.26 1.89
N LEU A 172 -16.84 6.91 2.17
CA LEU A 172 -16.28 7.06 3.52
C LEU A 172 -16.77 8.31 4.25
N SER A 173 -17.62 9.11 3.61
CA SER A 173 -18.24 10.28 4.22
C SER A 173 -19.58 10.59 3.57
N THR A 174 -20.44 11.31 4.31
CA THR A 174 -21.64 11.93 3.76
C THR A 174 -21.35 13.35 3.26
N PRO A 175 -22.21 13.93 2.39
CA PRO A 175 -22.11 15.35 2.04
C PRO A 175 -22.15 16.29 3.26
N HIS A 176 -22.88 15.92 4.31
CA HIS A 176 -22.94 16.68 5.56
C HIS A 176 -21.60 16.65 6.31
N GLU A 177 -21.00 15.48 6.47
CA GLU A 177 -19.67 15.32 7.06
C GLU A 177 -18.62 16.12 6.27
N PHE A 178 -18.63 15.99 4.95
CA PHE A 178 -17.71 16.72 4.08
C PHE A 178 -17.86 18.23 4.17
N ALA A 179 -19.10 18.74 4.25
CA ALA A 179 -19.36 20.16 4.45
C ALA A 179 -18.78 20.72 5.77
N HIS A 180 -18.48 19.86 6.74
CA HIS A 180 -17.87 20.22 8.03
C HIS A 180 -16.39 19.81 8.15
N GLY A 181 -15.75 19.44 7.04
CA GLY A 181 -14.32 19.10 7.01
C GLY A 181 -13.97 17.65 7.37
N LEU A 182 -14.96 16.76 7.45
CA LEU A 182 -14.72 15.31 7.60
C LEU A 182 -14.58 14.65 6.22
N GLY A 183 -13.71 13.64 6.10
CA GLY A 183 -13.48 12.91 4.85
C GLY A 183 -12.15 13.24 4.16
N VAL A 184 -11.51 14.36 4.53
CA VAL A 184 -10.11 14.62 4.16
C VAL A 184 -9.20 14.13 5.30
N PRO A 185 -8.23 13.21 5.06
CA PRO A 185 -7.41 12.63 6.12
C PRO A 185 -6.73 13.64 7.04
N ILE A 186 -6.14 14.71 6.47
CA ILE A 186 -5.44 15.76 7.22
C ILE A 186 -6.33 16.57 8.18
N GLN A 187 -7.66 16.49 8.01
CA GLN A 187 -8.66 17.11 8.88
C GLN A 187 -9.34 16.09 9.79
N THR A 188 -9.47 14.85 9.30
CA THR A 188 -10.20 13.77 9.97
C THR A 188 -9.38 13.11 11.08
N TYR A 189 -8.14 12.68 10.80
CA TYR A 189 -7.27 12.05 11.81
C TYR A 189 -6.99 12.92 13.05
N PRO A 190 -6.85 14.26 12.95
CA PRO A 190 -6.73 15.14 14.12
C PRO A 190 -7.86 15.02 15.15
N LEU A 191 -9.07 14.62 14.75
CA LEU A 191 -10.18 14.38 15.68
C LEU A 191 -9.95 13.14 16.54
N PHE A 192 -9.45 12.07 15.92
CA PHE A 192 -9.05 10.85 16.63
C PHE A 192 -7.89 11.12 17.58
N GLU A 193 -6.88 11.86 17.12
CA GLU A 193 -5.71 12.17 17.93
C GLU A 193 -6.04 13.06 19.14
N ASN A 194 -6.89 14.08 18.97
CA ASN A 194 -7.35 14.88 20.11
C ASN A 194 -8.21 14.09 21.10
N ALA A 195 -8.96 13.07 20.63
CA ALA A 195 -9.68 12.17 21.52
C ALA A 195 -8.74 11.25 22.31
N LEU A 196 -7.65 10.77 21.70
CA LEU A 196 -6.57 10.06 22.38
C LEU A 196 -5.90 10.97 23.41
N ARG A 197 -5.56 12.22 23.03
CA ARG A 197 -5.03 13.23 23.96
C ARG A 197 -5.92 13.44 25.18
N HIS A 198 -7.23 13.55 24.97
CA HIS A 198 -8.19 13.74 26.04
C HIS A 198 -8.28 12.51 26.95
N ARG A 199 -8.37 11.31 26.37
CA ARG A 199 -8.40 10.04 27.10
C ARG A 199 -7.15 9.88 27.99
N ASP A 200 -5.99 10.23 27.46
CA ASP A 200 -4.71 10.11 28.16
C ASP A 200 -4.43 11.31 29.10
N GLN A 201 -5.37 12.26 29.21
CA GLN A 201 -5.29 13.45 30.05
C GLN A 201 -4.04 14.31 29.79
N HIS A 202 -3.53 14.28 28.56
CA HIS A 202 -2.34 15.02 28.18
C HIS A 202 -2.63 16.51 27.95
N SER A 203 -1.71 17.36 28.41
CA SER A 203 -1.61 18.72 27.88
C SER A 203 -1.18 18.66 26.41
N LEU A 204 -1.33 19.75 25.66
CA LEU A 204 -0.85 19.78 24.27
C LEU A 204 0.66 19.48 24.20
N GLN A 205 1.44 20.06 25.11
CA GLN A 205 2.89 19.87 25.14
C GLN A 205 3.27 18.42 25.45
N SER A 206 2.64 17.78 26.44
CA SER A 206 2.94 16.39 26.78
C SER A 206 2.50 15.43 25.67
N HIS A 207 1.42 15.76 24.95
CA HIS A 207 0.95 14.95 23.84
C HIS A 207 1.85 15.04 22.60
N LEU A 208 2.35 16.23 22.26
CA LEU A 208 3.35 16.40 21.20
C LEU A 208 4.61 15.58 21.50
N ALA A 209 5.07 15.60 22.76
CA ALA A 209 6.19 14.77 23.21
C ALA A 209 5.89 13.27 23.09
N ALA A 210 4.67 12.84 23.45
CA ALA A 210 4.25 11.44 23.34
C ALA A 210 4.20 10.96 21.88
N MET A 211 3.56 11.71 20.98
CA MET A 211 3.54 11.41 19.54
C MET A 211 4.96 11.36 18.97
N ALA A 212 5.83 12.30 19.36
CA ALA A 212 7.21 12.30 18.91
C ALA A 212 8.03 11.13 19.43
N SER A 213 7.81 10.71 20.67
CA SER A 213 8.44 9.51 21.22
C SER A 213 8.00 8.25 20.46
N LEU A 214 6.73 8.19 20.02
CA LEU A 214 6.22 7.08 19.21
C LEU A 214 6.81 7.08 17.80
N MET A 215 6.90 8.25 17.16
CA MET A 215 7.30 8.37 15.75
C MET A 215 8.81 8.43 15.53
N GLN A 216 9.61 8.75 16.55
CA GLN A 216 11.07 8.84 16.39
C GLN A 216 11.70 7.50 15.97
N PRO A 217 11.34 6.33 16.55
CA PRO A 217 11.82 5.04 16.06
C PRO A 217 11.47 4.76 14.59
N PHE A 218 10.27 5.13 14.13
CA PHE A 218 9.86 5.01 12.74
C PHE A 218 10.76 5.86 11.82
N ASN A 219 11.03 7.11 12.21
CA ASN A 219 11.96 7.97 11.48
C ASN A 219 13.39 7.41 11.45
N ALA A 220 13.87 6.80 12.55
CA ALA A 220 15.19 6.18 12.60
C ALA A 220 15.31 5.01 11.61
N VAL A 221 14.28 4.15 11.51
CA VAL A 221 14.22 3.08 10.50
C VAL A 221 14.17 3.67 9.09
N ALA A 222 13.31 4.66 8.85
CA ALA A 222 13.19 5.31 7.54
C ALA A 222 14.51 5.98 7.09
N SER A 223 15.28 6.55 8.02
CA SER A 223 16.56 7.20 7.70
C SER A 223 17.63 6.27 7.14
N GLN A 224 17.52 4.97 7.45
CA GLN A 224 18.43 3.93 6.98
C GLN A 224 17.86 3.15 5.80
N ASN A 225 16.59 3.35 5.46
CA ASN A 225 15.93 2.63 4.38
C ASN A 225 16.28 3.28 3.02
N PRO A 226 16.96 2.57 2.09
CA PRO A 226 17.28 3.11 0.77
C PRO A 226 16.04 3.52 -0.03
N TYR A 227 14.89 2.91 0.25
CA TYR A 227 13.59 3.19 -0.36
C TYR A 227 12.81 4.34 0.31
N ALA A 228 13.36 5.03 1.30
CA ALA A 228 12.73 6.21 1.87
C ALA A 228 12.92 7.46 0.98
N SER A 229 11.81 8.15 0.66
CA SER A 229 11.83 9.46 -0.03
C SER A 229 12.24 10.57 0.92
N TYR A 230 11.82 10.45 2.17
CA TYR A 230 12.01 11.43 3.24
C TYR A 230 12.65 10.71 4.43
N GLY A 231 13.98 10.62 4.43
CA GLY A 231 14.76 9.90 5.43
C GLY A 231 15.60 10.80 6.34
N GLU A 232 15.37 12.12 6.35
CA GLU A 232 16.18 13.00 7.21
C GLU A 232 16.00 12.60 8.68
N PRO A 233 17.09 12.21 9.38
CA PRO A 233 17.02 11.78 10.76
C PRO A 233 16.62 12.96 11.66
N ARG A 234 15.64 12.73 12.53
CA ARG A 234 15.13 13.71 13.49
C ARG A 234 15.04 13.10 14.87
N SER A 235 15.42 13.88 15.86
CA SER A 235 15.18 13.57 17.27
C SER A 235 13.69 13.74 17.61
N ALA A 236 13.25 13.09 18.70
CA ALA A 236 11.90 13.29 19.22
C ALA A 236 11.65 14.76 19.60
N GLN A 237 12.68 15.47 20.09
CA GLN A 237 12.56 16.89 20.39
C GLN A 237 12.27 17.72 19.14
N GLU A 238 12.98 17.47 18.03
CA GLU A 238 12.71 18.17 16.77
C GLU A 238 11.30 17.88 16.25
N LEU A 239 10.88 16.61 16.27
CA LEU A 239 9.54 16.22 15.83
C LEU A 239 8.43 16.89 16.66
N ALA A 240 8.61 17.03 17.98
CA ALA A 240 7.64 17.67 18.88
C ALA A 240 7.66 19.21 18.83
N THR A 241 8.78 19.82 18.43
CA THR A 241 8.94 21.27 18.50
C THR A 241 8.27 21.94 17.31
N VAL A 242 7.25 22.76 17.61
CA VAL A 242 6.58 23.58 16.59
C VAL A 242 7.49 24.74 16.23
N THR A 243 7.79 24.89 14.94
CA THR A 243 8.62 25.96 14.39
C THR A 243 7.94 26.55 13.16
N ALA A 244 8.56 27.55 12.51
CA ALA A 244 8.09 28.03 11.22
C ALA A 244 8.10 26.91 10.15
N GLU A 245 9.10 26.04 10.19
CA GLU A 245 9.23 24.91 9.25
C GLU A 245 8.32 23.74 9.67
N ASN A 246 8.27 23.41 10.96
CA ASN A 246 7.38 22.40 11.55
C ASN A 246 6.11 23.00 12.11
N ARG A 247 5.48 23.86 11.32
CA ARG A 247 4.22 24.50 11.71
C ARG A 247 3.11 23.46 11.84
N PHE A 248 2.06 23.81 12.58
CA PHE A 248 0.83 23.03 12.57
C PHE A 248 0.24 22.94 11.17
N ILE A 249 -0.14 21.73 10.76
CA ILE A 249 -0.98 21.49 9.57
C ILE A 249 -2.44 21.44 10.02
N CYS A 250 -2.73 20.59 11.00
CA CYS A 250 -4.00 20.58 11.71
C CYS A 250 -3.73 20.06 13.13
N LEU A 251 -4.17 20.80 14.16
CA LEU A 251 -3.88 20.47 15.55
C LEU A 251 -4.43 19.06 15.89
N PRO A 252 -3.60 18.09 16.33
CA PRO A 252 -2.33 18.31 17.02
C PRO A 252 -1.08 18.05 16.18
N TYR A 253 -1.21 17.76 14.88
CA TYR A 253 -0.10 17.36 14.03
C TYR A 253 0.67 18.55 13.45
N PRO A 254 1.94 18.75 13.82
CA PRO A 254 2.85 19.60 13.06
C PRO A 254 3.27 18.90 11.76
N LYS A 255 3.88 19.64 10.83
CA LYS A 255 4.25 19.18 9.47
C LYS A 255 4.91 17.80 9.46
N TRP A 256 5.89 17.55 10.33
CA TRP A 256 6.65 16.29 10.34
C TRP A 256 5.90 15.09 10.94
N MET A 257 4.69 15.30 11.46
CA MET A 257 3.76 14.23 11.89
C MET A 257 2.69 13.91 10.84
N ASN A 258 2.84 14.44 9.62
CA ASN A 258 1.93 14.16 8.50
C ASN A 258 2.66 13.34 7.43
N ALA A 259 1.91 12.49 6.73
CA ALA A 259 2.41 11.78 5.57
C ALA A 259 2.81 12.76 4.46
N MET A 260 3.91 12.44 3.76
CA MET A 260 4.42 13.21 2.63
C MET A 260 4.15 12.41 1.35
N ASP A 261 3.27 12.92 0.49
CA ASP A 261 2.75 12.24 -0.70
C ASP A 261 3.60 12.43 -1.96
N GLY A 262 4.48 13.45 -1.98
CA GLY A 262 5.37 13.77 -3.09
C GLY A 262 6.50 12.76 -3.29
N VAL A 263 6.16 11.55 -3.71
CA VAL A 263 7.09 10.43 -3.96
C VAL A 263 7.00 9.92 -5.40
N ASN A 264 8.06 9.24 -5.83
CA ASN A 264 8.11 8.45 -7.06
C ASN A 264 8.53 7.03 -6.68
N GLN A 265 7.57 6.16 -6.36
CA GLN A 265 7.86 4.84 -5.79
C GLN A 265 6.83 3.80 -6.22
N GLY A 266 7.26 2.55 -6.32
CA GLY A 266 6.40 1.42 -6.62
C GLY A 266 6.78 0.19 -5.80
N ALA A 267 5.82 -0.70 -5.64
CA ALA A 267 6.01 -1.99 -4.99
C ALA A 267 5.18 -3.06 -5.70
N ALA A 268 5.69 -4.27 -5.73
CA ALA A 268 5.01 -5.43 -6.27
C ALA A 268 5.30 -6.68 -5.43
N VAL A 269 4.32 -7.57 -5.35
CA VAL A 269 4.46 -8.93 -4.82
C VAL A 269 3.82 -9.94 -5.77
N ILE A 270 4.41 -11.12 -5.85
CA ILE A 270 3.93 -12.23 -6.68
C ILE A 270 3.56 -13.39 -5.76
N LEU A 271 2.34 -13.89 -5.93
CA LEU A 271 1.78 -15.02 -5.18
C LEU A 271 1.40 -16.13 -6.14
N THR A 272 1.64 -17.38 -5.75
CA THR A 272 1.28 -18.55 -6.55
C THR A 272 0.91 -19.73 -5.65
N SER A 273 0.41 -20.81 -6.24
CA SER A 273 0.21 -22.08 -5.52
C SER A 273 1.54 -22.82 -5.33
N VAL A 274 1.66 -23.63 -4.27
CA VAL A 274 2.81 -24.54 -4.09
C VAL A 274 3.02 -25.45 -5.31
N ALA A 275 1.94 -25.92 -5.94
CA ALA A 275 2.03 -26.70 -7.17
C ALA A 275 2.69 -25.93 -8.31
N LYS A 276 2.24 -24.71 -8.57
CA LYS A 276 2.77 -23.87 -9.66
C LYS A 276 4.20 -23.41 -9.37
N ALA A 277 4.53 -23.10 -8.11
CA ALA A 277 5.91 -22.79 -7.71
C ALA A 277 6.86 -23.96 -8.02
N ARG A 278 6.44 -25.22 -7.77
CA ARG A 278 7.21 -26.43 -8.11
C ARG A 278 7.28 -26.67 -9.61
N GLU A 279 6.19 -26.47 -10.33
CA GLU A 279 6.14 -26.59 -11.80
C GLU A 279 7.15 -25.66 -12.48
N LEU A 280 7.33 -24.45 -11.94
CA LEU A 280 8.24 -23.43 -12.45
C LEU A 280 9.66 -23.51 -11.85
N ASP A 281 9.96 -24.55 -11.06
CA ASP A 281 11.26 -24.77 -10.41
C ASP A 281 11.71 -23.59 -9.52
N ILE A 282 10.76 -22.94 -8.84
CA ILE A 282 11.06 -21.87 -7.88
C ILE A 282 11.51 -22.49 -6.55
N GLY A 283 12.75 -22.18 -6.14
CA GLY A 283 13.33 -22.68 -4.90
C GLY A 283 12.49 -22.38 -3.66
N GLU A 284 12.32 -23.37 -2.78
CA GLU A 284 11.54 -23.22 -1.54
C GLU A 284 12.13 -22.17 -0.58
N ASP A 285 13.40 -21.78 -0.76
CA ASP A 285 14.05 -20.67 -0.03
C ASP A 285 13.45 -19.28 -0.34
N LYS A 286 12.70 -19.17 -1.45
CA LYS A 286 11.95 -17.95 -1.82
C LYS A 286 10.53 -17.91 -1.28
N TRP A 287 10.01 -19.03 -0.75
CA TRP A 287 8.60 -19.15 -0.43
C TRP A 287 8.30 -18.51 0.92
N VAL A 288 7.40 -17.53 0.93
CA VAL A 288 6.86 -16.94 2.15
C VAL A 288 5.37 -17.26 2.24
N PHE A 289 4.95 -17.89 3.33
CA PHE A 289 3.57 -18.32 3.52
C PHE A 289 2.72 -17.22 4.16
N LEU A 290 1.50 -17.03 3.63
CA LEU A 290 0.48 -16.23 4.28
C LEU A 290 -0.23 -17.05 5.37
N HIS A 291 0.39 -17.14 6.55
CA HIS A 291 -0.12 -17.97 7.65
C HIS A 291 -1.44 -17.48 8.25
N GLY A 292 -1.69 -16.17 8.20
CA GLY A 292 -2.92 -15.61 8.72
C GLY A 292 -3.19 -14.22 8.17
N CYS A 293 -4.44 -13.97 7.82
CA CYS A 293 -4.90 -12.68 7.34
C CYS A 293 -6.35 -12.45 7.80
N SER A 294 -6.75 -11.18 7.88
CA SER A 294 -8.12 -10.81 8.18
C SER A 294 -8.42 -9.42 7.62
N GLU A 295 -9.70 -9.19 7.35
CA GLU A 295 -10.24 -7.88 7.00
C GLU A 295 -11.45 -7.58 7.88
N ALA A 296 -11.52 -6.36 8.39
CA ALA A 296 -12.64 -5.86 9.16
C ALA A 296 -12.80 -4.36 8.88
N ASN A 297 -14.05 -3.92 8.77
CA ASN A 297 -14.38 -2.51 8.64
C ASN A 297 -14.90 -1.97 9.97
N GLU A 298 -14.41 -0.80 10.33
CA GLU A 298 -15.10 0.05 11.28
C GLU A 298 -16.39 0.61 10.68
N ARG A 299 -17.21 1.29 11.50
CA ARG A 299 -18.27 2.15 10.95
C ARG A 299 -17.63 3.15 9.98
N LEU A 300 -18.06 3.12 8.72
CA LEU A 300 -17.40 3.88 7.65
C LEU A 300 -17.49 5.38 7.91
N LEU A 301 -18.66 5.85 8.34
CA LEU A 301 -18.90 7.25 8.66
C LEU A 301 -18.24 7.61 9.99
N VAL A 302 -17.46 8.70 9.99
CA VAL A 302 -16.72 9.16 11.17
C VAL A 302 -17.68 9.54 12.28
N SER A 303 -18.76 10.24 11.94
CA SER A 303 -19.82 10.65 12.86
C SER A 303 -20.54 9.49 13.55
N GLU A 304 -20.46 8.28 12.99
CA GLU A 304 -21.11 7.10 13.56
C GLU A 304 -20.16 6.28 14.45
N ARG A 305 -18.87 6.60 14.53
CA ARG A 305 -17.93 5.84 15.36
C ARG A 305 -18.38 5.80 16.81
N LEU A 306 -18.14 4.66 17.46
CA LEU A 306 -18.50 4.47 18.88
C LEU A 306 -17.82 5.52 19.78
N ASN A 307 -16.56 5.82 19.47
CA ASN A 307 -15.76 6.90 20.00
C ASN A 307 -14.60 7.15 19.01
N TYR A 308 -13.80 8.18 19.28
CA TYR A 308 -12.66 8.53 18.42
C TYR A 308 -11.31 8.10 18.99
N SER A 309 -11.27 7.32 20.07
CA SER A 309 -10.04 6.92 20.77
C SER A 309 -9.81 5.40 20.80
N SER A 310 -10.59 4.65 20.00
CA SER A 310 -10.46 3.21 19.84
C SER A 310 -10.97 2.76 18.46
N SER A 311 -10.53 1.58 18.04
CA SER A 311 -10.98 0.89 16.83
C SER A 311 -11.21 -0.58 17.13
N PRO A 312 -12.40 -0.97 17.62
CA PRO A 312 -12.79 -2.37 17.79
C PRO A 312 -12.51 -3.26 16.58
N ALA A 313 -12.72 -2.78 15.35
CA ALA A 313 -12.50 -3.56 14.14
C ALA A 313 -11.02 -3.92 13.96
N LEU A 314 -10.09 -2.98 14.19
CA LEU A 314 -8.66 -3.27 14.13
C LEU A 314 -8.27 -4.32 15.17
N GLY A 315 -8.78 -4.20 16.40
CA GLY A 315 -8.52 -5.19 17.45
C GLY A 315 -9.04 -6.59 17.10
N MET A 316 -10.23 -6.70 16.49
CA MET A 316 -10.76 -7.97 16.01
C MET A 316 -9.93 -8.53 14.84
N ASN A 317 -9.54 -7.66 13.90
CA ASN A 317 -8.76 -8.01 12.73
C ASN A 317 -7.43 -8.67 13.11
N THR A 318 -6.67 -8.03 14.02
CA THR A 318 -5.39 -8.56 14.50
C THR A 318 -5.55 -9.90 15.21
N ARG A 319 -6.58 -10.04 16.06
CA ARG A 319 -6.83 -11.31 16.77
C ARG A 319 -7.19 -12.45 15.82
N GLN A 320 -8.00 -12.18 14.79
CA GLN A 320 -8.38 -13.17 13.80
C GLN A 320 -7.19 -13.61 12.95
N ALA A 321 -6.35 -12.66 12.49
CA ALA A 321 -5.15 -12.98 11.73
C ALA A 321 -4.16 -13.83 12.55
N LEU A 322 -3.91 -13.47 13.81
CA LEU A 322 -3.07 -14.24 14.74
C LEU A 322 -3.65 -15.64 15.01
N ALA A 323 -4.96 -15.74 15.23
CA ALA A 323 -5.63 -17.02 15.44
C ALA A 323 -5.53 -17.94 14.21
N MET A 324 -5.70 -17.39 13.00
CA MET A 324 -5.52 -18.12 11.75
C MET A 324 -4.08 -18.64 11.60
N ALA A 325 -3.08 -17.83 11.98
CA ALA A 325 -1.68 -18.23 11.97
C ALA A 325 -1.29 -19.20 13.11
N GLY A 326 -2.18 -19.44 14.08
CA GLY A 326 -1.85 -20.21 15.28
C GLY A 326 -0.76 -19.55 16.13
N LYS A 327 -0.73 -18.21 16.15
CA LYS A 327 0.31 -17.40 16.78
C LYS A 327 -0.23 -16.41 17.80
N THR A 328 0.62 -15.99 18.71
CA THR A 328 0.38 -14.90 19.67
C THR A 328 1.20 -13.67 19.31
N LEU A 329 0.83 -12.51 19.87
CA LEU A 329 1.55 -11.26 19.65
C LEU A 329 3.03 -11.35 20.10
N ALA A 330 3.30 -12.10 21.17
CA ALA A 330 4.64 -12.27 21.73
C ALA A 330 5.56 -13.13 20.84
N GLU A 331 5.01 -13.85 19.86
CA GLU A 331 5.78 -14.66 18.91
C GLU A 331 6.10 -13.91 17.61
N MET A 332 5.62 -12.68 17.45
CA MET A 332 5.92 -11.85 16.28
C MET A 332 7.26 -11.15 16.47
N GLU A 333 8.19 -11.41 15.55
CA GLU A 333 9.52 -10.80 15.56
C GLU A 333 9.49 -9.38 14.96
N TYR A 334 8.65 -9.15 13.96
CA TYR A 334 8.57 -7.89 13.22
C TYR A 334 7.13 -7.38 13.11
N PHE A 335 6.99 -6.07 13.08
CA PHE A 335 5.74 -5.36 12.84
C PHE A 335 5.96 -4.26 11.80
N ASP A 336 5.09 -4.21 10.81
CA ASP A 336 4.89 -3.06 9.93
C ASP A 336 3.46 -2.57 10.18
N ILE A 337 3.32 -1.39 10.76
CA ILE A 337 2.05 -0.82 11.21
C ILE A 337 1.85 0.50 10.47
N TYR A 338 0.72 0.61 9.78
CA TYR A 338 0.25 1.84 9.16
C TYR A 338 -0.19 2.87 10.21
#